data_AF-A0A8C2L929-F1
#
_entry.id   AF-A0A8C2L929-F1
#
_cell.length_a   1.000
_cell.length_b   1.000
_cell.length_c   1.000
_cell.angle_alpha   90.00
_cell.angle_beta   90.00
_cell.angle_gamma   90.00
#
_symmetry.space_group_name_H-M   'P 1'
#
loop_
_entity.id
_entity.type
_entity.pdbx_description
1 polymer ?
#
loop_
_entity_poly.entity_id
_entity_poly.type
_entity_poly.pdbx_seq_one_letter_code
_entity_poly.pdbx_strand_id
1 'polypeptide(L)'
;MLLVLRDCSENLSTTCKPCPPGTFMSEPNGLHNCLTCRNCVESQGLYIQSKCTTIKDTMCDVLDGYHCIDYSDSQCRHAQKHSVCEPGQETKRPGTKTLDAICVNCPHGFFSPSGLTCTKWTDCTSRNEIQTEIGSSVKDVTCTPKRRGRYGLILPVALTPLFSIILCLWLMYKSNAMLTSVTAQKYHSARNGVNHYINIFGNWKNATLQQS
;
A
#
# COMPACT_ATOMS: atom_id res chain seq x y z
N MET A 1 -38.07 49.95 -10.55
CA MET A 1 -38.64 50.34 -11.85
C MET A 1 -40.16 50.33 -11.77
N LEU A 2 -40.86 50.91 -12.76
CA LEU A 2 -42.29 51.18 -12.70
C LEU A 2 -43.10 50.24 -13.61
N LEU A 3 -44.37 50.00 -13.26
CA LEU A 3 -45.38 49.35 -14.08
C LEU A 3 -46.46 50.34 -14.52
N VAL A 4 -47.15 50.05 -15.63
CA VAL A 4 -48.24 50.89 -16.14
C VAL A 4 -49.49 50.71 -15.30
N LEU A 5 -49.89 51.77 -14.59
CA LEU A 5 -51.14 51.82 -13.84
C LEU A 5 -52.32 52.18 -14.75
N ARG A 6 -52.10 53.08 -15.70
CA ARG A 6 -53.10 53.53 -16.68
C ARG A 6 -52.41 53.90 -17.98
N ASP A 7 -52.94 53.41 -19.09
CA ASP A 7 -52.48 53.77 -20.43
C ASP A 7 -52.79 55.23 -20.78
N CYS A 8 -52.10 55.74 -21.79
CA CYS A 8 -52.41 57.05 -22.34
C CYS A 8 -53.82 57.09 -22.96
N SER A 9 -54.45 58.25 -22.87
CA SER A 9 -55.67 58.60 -23.62
C SER A 9 -55.46 59.94 -24.34
N GLU A 10 -56.44 60.40 -25.11
CA GLU A 10 -56.33 61.60 -25.97
C GLU A 10 -55.69 62.83 -25.29
N ASN A 11 -55.93 63.01 -23.99
CA ASN A 11 -55.45 64.17 -23.23
C ASN A 11 -54.58 63.80 -22.00
N LEU A 12 -54.27 62.52 -21.79
CA LEU A 12 -53.56 62.04 -20.59
C LEU A 12 -52.39 61.15 -20.98
N SER A 13 -51.22 61.41 -20.41
CA SER A 13 -50.06 60.54 -20.55
C SER A 13 -50.20 59.28 -19.70
N THR A 14 -49.43 58.24 -20.07
CA THR A 14 -49.35 56.99 -19.31
C THR A 14 -48.95 57.26 -17.87
N THR A 15 -49.71 56.72 -16.92
CA THR A 15 -49.41 56.82 -15.49
C THR A 15 -48.72 55.55 -15.02
N CYS A 16 -47.56 55.69 -14.39
CA CYS A 16 -46.76 54.57 -13.91
C CYS A 16 -46.65 54.60 -12.39
N LYS A 17 -46.50 53.42 -11.76
CA LYS A 17 -46.24 53.29 -10.32
C LYS A 17 -45.09 52.32 -10.03
N PRO A 18 -44.41 52.43 -8.88
CA PRO A 18 -43.32 51.52 -8.52
C PRO A 18 -43.75 50.06 -8.44
N CYS A 19 -42.85 49.16 -8.82
CA CYS A 19 -43.01 47.72 -8.57
C CYS A 19 -43.11 47.43 -7.08
N PRO A 20 -44.04 46.55 -6.65
CA PRO A 20 -44.10 46.10 -5.26
C PRO A 20 -42.86 45.28 -4.86
N PRO A 21 -42.55 45.16 -3.56
CA PRO A 21 -41.48 44.29 -3.08
C PRO A 21 -41.62 42.85 -3.56
N GLY A 22 -40.50 42.20 -3.89
CA GLY A 22 -40.51 40.84 -4.47
C GLY A 22 -40.80 40.81 -5.98
N THR A 23 -40.86 41.96 -6.64
CA THR A 23 -40.96 42.06 -8.09
C THR A 23 -39.95 43.06 -8.65
N PHE A 24 -39.59 42.88 -9.92
CA PHE A 24 -38.67 43.72 -10.65
C PHE A 24 -39.19 44.00 -12.06
N MET A 25 -38.60 44.99 -12.71
CA MET A 25 -38.80 45.22 -14.12
C MET A 25 -37.50 45.86 -14.62
N SER A 26 -36.89 45.34 -15.70
CA SER A 26 -35.51 45.72 -16.07
C SER A 26 -35.41 46.93 -17.00
N GLU A 27 -36.38 47.08 -17.91
CA GLU A 27 -36.45 48.19 -18.86
C GLU A 27 -37.87 48.80 -18.93
N PRO A 28 -38.01 50.13 -19.10
CA PRO A 28 -39.31 50.78 -19.27
C PRO A 28 -40.12 50.11 -20.38
N ASN A 29 -41.34 49.69 -20.06
CA ASN A 29 -42.19 48.96 -20.99
C ASN A 29 -43.68 49.23 -20.68
N GLY A 30 -44.57 48.68 -21.51
CA GLY A 30 -46.01 48.79 -21.36
C GLY A 30 -46.65 47.76 -20.42
N LEU A 31 -45.88 47.05 -19.58
CA LEU A 31 -46.45 46.01 -18.73
C LEU A 31 -47.21 46.60 -17.55
N HIS A 32 -48.42 46.09 -17.34
CA HIS A 32 -49.24 46.42 -16.17
C HIS A 32 -48.83 45.67 -14.90
N ASN A 33 -47.96 44.67 -15.02
CA ASN A 33 -47.43 43.88 -13.91
C ASN A 33 -45.91 43.79 -13.98
N CYS A 34 -45.25 43.88 -12.83
CA CYS A 34 -43.82 43.61 -12.73
C CYS A 34 -43.56 42.10 -12.72
N LEU A 35 -42.35 41.72 -13.10
CA LEU A 35 -41.89 40.33 -13.09
C LEU A 35 -41.60 39.89 -11.65
N THR A 36 -42.05 38.71 -11.28
CA THR A 36 -41.75 38.14 -9.97
C THR A 36 -40.26 37.81 -9.87
N CYS A 37 -39.64 38.18 -8.75
CA CYS A 37 -38.26 37.81 -8.50
C CYS A 37 -38.10 36.29 -8.42
N ARG A 38 -37.06 35.76 -9.04
CA ARG A 38 -36.69 34.35 -8.94
C ARG A 38 -36.29 34.00 -7.50
N ASN A 39 -36.64 32.78 -7.08
CA ASN A 39 -36.16 32.18 -5.84
C ASN A 39 -35.06 31.17 -6.14
N CYS A 40 -33.92 31.28 -5.46
CA CYS A 40 -32.86 30.29 -5.53
C CYS A 40 -33.09 29.27 -4.40
N VAL A 41 -33.33 28.01 -4.77
CA VAL A 41 -33.69 26.96 -3.81
C VAL A 41 -32.48 26.06 -3.59
N GLU A 42 -32.04 25.91 -2.35
CA GLU A 42 -30.89 25.05 -2.02
C GLU A 42 -31.12 23.58 -2.39
N SER A 43 -32.35 23.08 -2.29
CA SER A 43 -32.69 21.71 -2.72
C SER A 43 -32.60 21.51 -4.24
N GLN A 44 -32.49 22.58 -5.02
CA GLN A 44 -32.19 22.55 -6.46
C GLN A 44 -30.70 22.79 -6.73
N GLY A 45 -29.85 22.78 -5.70
CA GLY A 45 -28.42 23.00 -5.84
C GLY A 45 -28.02 24.47 -6.04
N LEU A 46 -28.86 25.43 -5.66
CA LEU A 46 -28.66 26.86 -5.94
C LEU A 46 -28.61 27.72 -4.66
N TYR A 47 -27.87 28.83 -4.71
CA TYR A 47 -27.88 29.88 -3.69
C TYR A 47 -28.06 31.27 -4.30
N ILE A 48 -28.45 32.25 -3.47
CA ILE A 48 -28.62 33.64 -3.89
C ILE A 48 -27.25 34.30 -3.99
N GLN A 49 -26.78 34.57 -5.21
CA GLN A 49 -25.56 35.32 -5.47
C GLN A 49 -25.82 36.84 -5.39
N SER A 50 -26.95 37.29 -5.92
CA SER A 50 -27.38 38.68 -5.85
C SER A 50 -28.87 38.77 -5.56
N LYS A 51 -29.26 39.62 -4.61
CA LYS A 51 -30.65 39.82 -4.22
C LYS A 51 -31.41 40.61 -5.29
N CYS A 52 -32.69 40.28 -5.45
CA CYS A 52 -33.59 41.04 -6.31
C CYS A 52 -33.68 42.51 -5.90
N THR A 53 -33.83 43.37 -6.89
CA THR A 53 -34.11 44.80 -6.74
C THR A 53 -35.27 45.19 -7.64
N THR A 54 -35.80 46.40 -7.51
CA THR A 54 -36.92 46.82 -8.39
C THR A 54 -36.55 46.95 -9.87
N ILE A 55 -35.26 46.83 -10.24
CA ILE A 55 -34.75 46.92 -11.62
C ILE A 55 -33.98 45.67 -12.08
N LYS A 56 -33.73 44.70 -11.20
CA LYS A 56 -32.93 43.51 -11.51
C LYS A 56 -33.49 42.31 -10.77
N ASP A 57 -33.61 41.18 -11.46
CA ASP A 57 -33.99 39.91 -10.87
C ASP A 57 -32.95 39.43 -9.83
N THR A 58 -33.35 38.45 -9.00
CA THR A 58 -32.41 37.64 -8.23
C THR A 58 -31.47 36.89 -9.18
N MET A 59 -30.17 36.94 -8.89
CA MET A 59 -29.18 36.13 -9.58
C MET A 59 -28.87 34.89 -8.73
N CYS A 60 -29.12 33.71 -9.31
CA CYS A 60 -28.81 32.43 -8.67
C CYS A 60 -27.48 31.88 -9.17
N ASP A 61 -26.72 31.28 -8.26
CA ASP A 61 -25.46 30.59 -8.58
C ASP A 61 -25.49 29.18 -7.98
N VAL A 62 -24.63 28.30 -8.49
CA VAL A 62 -24.59 26.87 -8.17
C VAL A 62 -23.82 26.64 -6.88
N LEU A 63 -24.39 25.85 -5.97
CA LEU A 63 -23.77 25.44 -4.72
C LEU A 63 -22.47 24.65 -4.96
N ASP A 64 -21.53 24.76 -4.02
CA ASP A 64 -20.29 23.98 -4.08
C ASP A 64 -20.59 22.48 -4.02
N GLY A 65 -19.89 21.72 -4.88
CA GLY A 65 -20.16 20.29 -5.06
C GLY A 65 -21.36 19.99 -5.97
N TYR A 66 -21.89 20.97 -6.70
CA TYR A 66 -22.94 20.80 -7.70
C TYR A 66 -22.49 21.32 -9.08
N HIS A 67 -23.11 20.80 -10.13
CA HIS A 67 -23.00 21.31 -11.50
C HIS A 67 -24.40 21.58 -12.07
N CYS A 68 -24.51 22.61 -12.90
CA CYS A 68 -25.78 22.95 -13.53
C CYS A 68 -26.18 21.92 -14.59
N ILE A 69 -27.44 21.49 -14.57
CA ILE A 69 -28.01 20.59 -15.57
C ILE A 69 -29.12 21.25 -16.41
N ASP A 70 -29.62 22.42 -15.98
CA ASP A 70 -30.65 23.18 -16.68
C ASP A 70 -30.33 24.68 -16.68
N TYR A 71 -30.09 25.26 -17.86
CA TYR A 71 -29.83 26.68 -18.06
C TYR A 71 -31.01 27.38 -18.72
N SER A 72 -31.40 28.54 -18.20
CA SER A 72 -32.33 29.48 -18.83
C SER A 72 -31.80 30.89 -18.72
N ASP A 73 -31.74 31.62 -19.83
CA ASP A 73 -31.31 33.02 -19.89
C ASP A 73 -29.93 33.23 -19.24
N SER A 74 -29.00 32.32 -19.52
CA SER A 74 -27.63 32.31 -18.96
C SER A 74 -27.57 32.15 -17.43
N GLN A 75 -28.65 31.73 -16.78
CA GLN A 75 -28.69 31.41 -15.35
C GLN A 75 -29.08 29.95 -15.13
N CYS A 76 -28.46 29.31 -14.14
CA CYS A 76 -28.81 27.95 -13.75
C CYS A 76 -30.17 27.92 -13.04
N ARG A 77 -31.05 27.03 -13.48
CA ARG A 77 -32.36 26.77 -12.84
C ARG A 77 -32.37 25.52 -11.99
N HIS A 78 -31.54 24.54 -12.33
CA HIS A 78 -31.40 23.30 -11.56
C HIS A 78 -29.98 22.79 -11.66
N ALA A 79 -29.42 22.44 -10.50
CA ALA A 79 -28.09 21.87 -10.39
C ALA A 79 -28.14 20.52 -9.67
N GLN A 80 -27.25 19.63 -10.07
CA GLN A 80 -27.12 18.29 -9.54
C GLN A 80 -25.79 18.15 -8.82
N LYS A 81 -25.77 17.39 -7.73
CA LYS A 81 -24.54 17.11 -6.98
C LYS A 81 -23.53 16.41 -7.89
N HIS A 82 -22.24 16.73 -7.73
CA HIS A 82 -21.18 16.07 -8.46
C HIS A 82 -21.16 14.57 -8.19
N SER A 83 -20.87 13.79 -9.22
CA SER A 83 -20.58 12.37 -9.12
C SER A 83 -19.40 12.13 -8.18
N VAL A 84 -19.52 11.11 -7.35
CA VAL A 84 -18.43 10.64 -6.49
C VAL A 84 -17.84 9.41 -7.15
N CYS A 85 -16.53 9.42 -7.38
CA CYS A 85 -15.86 8.28 -7.97
C CYS A 85 -15.77 7.13 -6.98
N GLU A 86 -16.07 5.93 -7.47
CA GLU A 86 -16.13 4.73 -6.65
C GLU A 86 -14.73 4.16 -6.41
N PRO A 87 -14.54 3.35 -5.35
CA PRO A 87 -13.34 2.53 -5.22
C PRO A 87 -13.10 1.71 -6.50
N GLY A 88 -11.86 1.68 -6.98
CA GLY A 88 -11.56 1.13 -8.31
C GLY A 88 -11.40 2.17 -9.41
N GLN A 89 -11.74 3.44 -9.14
CA GLN A 89 -11.66 4.55 -10.09
C GLN A 89 -10.70 5.64 -9.61
N GLU A 90 -10.38 6.57 -10.50
CA GLU A 90 -9.80 7.87 -10.14
C GLU A 90 -10.66 9.02 -10.66
N THR A 91 -10.64 10.12 -9.91
CA THR A 91 -11.19 11.40 -10.33
C THR A 91 -10.24 12.00 -11.36
N LYS A 92 -10.53 11.77 -12.64
CA LYS A 92 -9.72 12.30 -13.75
C LYS A 92 -9.83 13.81 -13.86
N ARG A 93 -11.03 14.33 -13.64
CA ARG A 93 -11.31 15.77 -13.58
C ARG A 93 -12.30 16.02 -12.45
N PRO A 94 -12.00 16.96 -11.54
CA PRO A 94 -12.98 17.37 -10.53
C PRO A 94 -14.16 18.08 -11.21
N GLY A 95 -15.34 17.98 -10.58
CA GLY A 95 -16.51 18.72 -11.02
C GLY A 95 -16.34 20.24 -10.88
N THR A 96 -17.02 20.99 -11.73
CA THR A 96 -17.11 22.45 -11.67
C THR A 96 -18.59 22.85 -11.56
N LYS A 97 -18.89 24.15 -11.44
CA LYS A 97 -20.27 24.64 -11.47
C LYS A 97 -21.02 24.32 -12.77
N THR A 98 -20.30 23.99 -13.84
CA THR A 98 -20.86 23.73 -15.18
C THR A 98 -20.73 22.29 -15.64
N LEU A 99 -19.81 21.52 -15.06
CA LEU A 99 -19.48 20.16 -15.49
C LEU A 99 -19.43 19.21 -14.30
N ASP A 100 -19.90 17.99 -14.51
CA ASP A 100 -19.76 16.95 -13.51
C ASP A 100 -18.30 16.46 -13.36
N ALA A 101 -17.99 15.80 -12.24
CA ALA A 101 -16.75 15.08 -12.06
C ALA A 101 -16.64 13.92 -13.06
N ILE A 102 -15.44 13.68 -13.57
CA ILE A 102 -15.17 12.58 -14.49
C ILE A 102 -14.39 11.50 -13.76
N CYS A 103 -15.00 10.31 -13.64
CA CYS A 103 -14.40 9.13 -13.05
C CYS A 103 -13.91 8.18 -14.14
N VAL A 104 -12.71 7.63 -13.97
CA VAL A 104 -12.15 6.62 -14.88
C VAL A 104 -11.67 5.41 -14.08
N ASN A 105 -11.86 4.22 -14.64
CA ASN A 105 -11.41 2.99 -13.97
C ASN A 105 -9.88 2.94 -13.90
N CYS A 106 -9.34 2.43 -12.79
CA CYS A 106 -7.92 2.21 -12.67
C CYS A 106 -7.45 1.18 -13.71
N PRO A 107 -6.37 1.47 -14.47
CA PRO A 107 -5.80 0.51 -15.38
C PRO A 107 -5.20 -0.67 -14.60
N HIS A 108 -5.02 -1.80 -15.28
CA HIS A 108 -4.40 -2.97 -14.67
C HIS A 108 -3.01 -2.63 -14.10
N GLY A 109 -2.71 -3.11 -12.91
CA GLY A 109 -1.49 -2.76 -12.18
C GLY A 109 -1.62 -1.51 -11.30
N PHE A 110 -2.82 -0.94 -11.17
CA PHE A 110 -3.12 0.20 -10.31
C PHE A 110 -4.36 -0.06 -9.46
N PHE A 111 -4.45 0.63 -8.32
CA PHE A 111 -5.60 0.57 -7.42
C PHE A 111 -5.97 1.94 -6.84
N SER A 112 -7.24 2.13 -6.48
CA SER A 112 -7.71 3.27 -5.70
C SER A 112 -8.78 2.85 -4.69
N PRO A 113 -8.51 2.97 -3.38
CA PRO A 113 -9.47 2.58 -2.34
C PRO A 113 -10.59 3.61 -2.15
N SER A 114 -10.37 4.86 -2.55
CA SER A 114 -11.28 6.00 -2.29
C SER A 114 -11.80 6.69 -3.54
N GLY A 115 -11.45 6.22 -4.74
CA GLY A 115 -11.90 6.84 -5.99
C GLY A 115 -11.13 8.10 -6.39
N LEU A 116 -10.11 8.53 -5.63
CA LEU A 116 -9.42 9.80 -5.86
C LEU A 116 -8.32 9.68 -6.91
N THR A 117 -7.36 8.78 -6.67
CA THR A 117 -6.15 8.62 -7.50
C THR A 117 -5.82 7.14 -7.65
N CYS A 118 -5.50 6.71 -8.86
CA CYS A 118 -4.99 5.37 -9.09
C CYS A 118 -3.50 5.31 -8.76
N THR A 119 -3.15 4.46 -7.79
CA THR A 119 -1.78 4.24 -7.33
C THR A 119 -1.27 2.92 -7.91
N LYS A 120 -0.02 2.89 -8.38
CA LYS A 120 0.58 1.66 -8.92
C LYS A 120 0.68 0.61 -7.82
N TRP A 121 0.44 -0.65 -8.16
CA TRP A 121 0.63 -1.76 -7.24
C TRP A 121 2.07 -1.82 -6.71
N THR A 122 2.22 -2.23 -5.47
CA THR A 122 3.52 -2.44 -4.84
C THR A 122 4.32 -3.51 -5.58
N ASP A 123 5.59 -3.25 -5.87
CA ASP A 123 6.50 -4.27 -6.39
C ASP A 123 7.14 -5.04 -5.22
N CYS A 124 6.59 -6.20 -4.88
CA CYS A 124 7.12 -7.03 -3.78
C CYS A 124 8.56 -7.48 -4.04
N THR A 125 8.98 -7.63 -5.31
CA THR A 125 10.33 -8.10 -5.64
C THR A 125 11.38 -7.06 -5.30
N SER A 126 11.06 -5.77 -5.49
CA SER A 126 11.90 -4.63 -5.09
C SER A 126 12.17 -4.60 -3.58
N ARG A 127 11.25 -5.17 -2.77
CA ARG A 127 11.36 -5.29 -1.31
C ARG A 127 11.96 -6.61 -0.85
N ASN A 128 12.38 -7.48 -1.76
CA ASN A 128 12.82 -8.85 -1.47
C ASN A 128 11.75 -9.69 -0.73
N GLU A 129 10.48 -9.41 -1.00
CA GLU A 129 9.31 -10.11 -0.47
C GLU A 129 8.71 -11.04 -1.53
N ILE A 130 7.72 -11.84 -1.13
CA ILE A 130 6.94 -12.70 -2.02
C ILE A 130 5.50 -12.17 -2.03
N GLN A 131 4.95 -12.00 -3.23
CA GLN A 131 3.55 -11.66 -3.41
C GLN A 131 2.67 -12.86 -3.04
N THR A 132 1.72 -12.66 -2.13
CA THR A 132 0.78 -13.70 -1.69
C THR A 132 -0.63 -13.51 -2.22
N GLU A 133 -1.03 -12.26 -2.46
CA GLU A 133 -2.31 -11.92 -3.07
C GLU A 133 -2.11 -11.01 -4.28
N ILE A 134 -2.90 -11.26 -5.33
CA ILE A 134 -2.94 -10.41 -6.53
C ILE A 134 -3.70 -9.13 -6.16
N GLY A 135 -3.21 -7.99 -6.67
CA GLY A 135 -3.87 -6.70 -6.50
C GLY A 135 -5.15 -6.63 -7.32
N SER A 136 -6.01 -5.68 -7.00
CA SER A 136 -7.20 -5.36 -7.78
C SER A 136 -7.22 -3.87 -8.11
N SER A 137 -8.26 -3.40 -8.79
CA SER A 137 -8.49 -1.96 -8.95
C SER A 137 -8.79 -1.26 -7.62
N VAL A 138 -9.17 -1.99 -6.57
CA VAL A 138 -9.59 -1.41 -5.27
C VAL A 138 -8.52 -1.57 -4.19
N LYS A 139 -7.73 -2.65 -4.25
CA LYS A 139 -6.74 -3.02 -3.22
C LYS A 139 -5.37 -3.29 -3.84
N ASP A 140 -4.31 -2.92 -3.13
CA ASP A 140 -2.94 -3.25 -3.50
C ASP A 140 -2.65 -4.76 -3.42
N VAL A 141 -1.55 -5.18 -4.02
CA VAL A 141 -0.97 -6.51 -3.80
C VAL A 141 -0.55 -6.68 -2.34
N THR A 142 -0.61 -7.92 -1.86
CA THR A 142 -0.09 -8.26 -0.52
C THR A 142 1.29 -8.89 -0.63
N CYS A 143 2.28 -8.31 0.06
CA CYS A 143 3.64 -8.81 0.09
C CYS A 143 3.97 -9.41 1.46
N THR A 144 4.74 -10.50 1.47
CA THR A 144 5.21 -11.15 2.70
C THR A 144 6.72 -11.38 2.69
N PRO A 145 7.42 -11.23 3.83
CA PRO A 145 8.86 -11.49 3.90
C PRO A 145 9.23 -12.92 3.55
N LYS A 146 10.31 -13.09 2.78
CA LYS A 146 10.93 -14.41 2.57
C LYS A 146 11.41 -14.96 3.91
N ARG A 147 10.91 -16.13 4.31
CA ARG A 147 11.48 -16.83 5.48
C ARG A 147 12.92 -17.22 5.14
N ARG A 148 13.90 -16.57 5.77
CA ARG A 148 15.30 -17.06 5.79
C ARG A 148 15.32 -18.34 6.62
N GLY A 149 15.21 -19.48 5.96
CA GLY A 149 15.49 -20.76 6.58
C GLY A 149 16.92 -20.76 7.09
N ARG A 150 17.12 -20.79 8.41
CA ARG A 150 18.45 -20.95 9.05
C ARG A 150 19.00 -22.38 8.88
N TYR A 151 18.71 -23.05 7.76
CA TYR A 151 19.19 -24.40 7.46
C TYR A 151 20.72 -24.44 7.31
N GLY A 152 21.35 -23.30 6.96
CA GLY A 152 22.81 -23.17 6.93
C GLY A 152 23.51 -23.29 8.30
N LEU A 153 22.77 -23.19 9.41
CA LEU A 153 23.31 -23.37 10.77
C LEU A 153 23.02 -24.75 11.36
N ILE A 154 22.11 -25.53 10.78
CA ILE A 154 21.74 -26.85 11.32
C ILE A 154 22.76 -27.92 10.90
N LEU A 155 23.28 -27.84 9.67
CA LEU A 155 24.26 -28.79 9.15
C LEU A 155 25.60 -28.78 9.94
N PRO A 156 26.21 -27.62 10.24
CA PRO A 156 27.43 -27.56 11.04
C PRO A 156 27.22 -28.05 12.48
N VAL A 157 26.07 -27.75 13.08
CA VAL A 157 25.78 -28.13 14.48
C VAL A 157 25.57 -29.64 14.62
N ALA A 158 25.05 -30.32 13.59
CA ALA A 158 24.88 -31.77 13.60
C ALA A 158 26.16 -32.55 13.22
N LEU A 159 26.99 -32.00 12.32
CA LEU A 159 28.19 -32.68 11.82
C LEU A 159 29.42 -32.49 12.74
N THR A 160 29.49 -31.38 13.48
CA THR A 160 30.58 -31.13 14.43
C THR A 160 30.70 -32.15 15.58
N PRO A 161 29.61 -32.60 16.26
CA PRO A 161 29.72 -33.63 17.29
C PRO A 161 30.09 -35.00 16.72
N LEU A 162 29.59 -35.34 15.52
CA LEU A 162 29.94 -36.61 14.87
C LEU A 162 31.43 -36.64 14.49
N PHE A 163 31.94 -35.55 13.91
CA PHE A 163 33.35 -35.43 13.58
C PHE A 163 34.24 -35.46 14.83
N SER A 164 33.85 -34.78 15.92
CA SER A 164 34.61 -34.79 17.16
C SER A 164 34.62 -36.17 17.83
N ILE A 165 33.50 -36.90 17.81
CA ILE A 165 33.45 -38.29 18.29
C ILE A 165 34.36 -39.19 17.46
N ILE A 166 34.32 -39.11 16.13
CA ILE A 166 35.17 -39.91 15.24
C ILE A 166 36.65 -39.60 15.49
N LEU A 167 37.00 -38.32 15.62
CA LEU A 167 38.37 -37.89 15.94
C LEU A 167 38.82 -38.42 17.30
N CYS A 168 37.98 -38.33 18.34
CA CYS A 168 38.27 -38.87 19.66
C CYS A 168 38.47 -40.39 19.61
N LEU A 169 37.60 -41.14 18.94
CA LEU A 169 37.74 -42.59 18.78
C LEU A 169 39.02 -42.96 18.03
N TRP A 170 39.39 -42.19 17.00
CA TRP A 170 40.65 -42.40 16.27
C TRP A 170 41.88 -42.10 17.13
N LEU A 171 41.86 -41.04 17.94
CA LEU A 171 42.93 -40.72 18.89
C LEU A 171 43.07 -41.79 19.97
N MET A 172 41.94 -42.31 20.49
CA MET A 172 41.92 -43.43 21.44
C MET A 172 42.41 -44.74 20.82
N TYR A 173 42.07 -45.01 19.56
CA TYR A 173 42.60 -46.15 18.83
C TYR A 173 44.11 -46.03 18.61
N LYS A 174 44.59 -44.84 18.22
CA LYS A 174 46.02 -44.58 18.01
C LYS A 174 46.82 -44.67 19.31
N SER A 175 46.30 -44.16 20.43
CA SER A 175 46.95 -44.29 21.75
C SER A 175 47.00 -45.75 22.21
N ASN A 176 45.93 -46.52 22.04
CA ASN A 176 45.90 -47.96 22.33
C ASN A 176 46.86 -48.76 21.41
N ALA A 177 46.92 -48.44 20.12
CA ALA A 177 47.87 -49.04 19.18
C ALA A 177 49.34 -48.73 19.55
N MET A 178 49.61 -47.52 20.05
CA MET A 178 50.94 -47.15 20.53
C MET A 178 51.29 -47.85 21.86
N LEU A 179 50.33 -48.00 22.77
CA LEU A 179 50.52 -48.75 24.02
C LEU A 179 50.81 -50.23 23.76
N THR A 180 50.10 -50.85 22.82
CA THR A 180 50.34 -52.25 22.42
C THR A 180 51.71 -52.44 21.76
N SER A 181 52.19 -51.49 20.94
CA SER A 181 53.54 -51.56 20.39
C SER A 181 54.63 -51.40 21.47
N VAL A 182 54.42 -50.50 22.45
CA VAL A 182 55.37 -50.30 23.56
C VAL A 182 55.41 -51.50 24.51
N THR A 183 54.26 -52.11 24.83
CA THR A 183 54.22 -53.33 25.66
C THR A 183 54.82 -54.52 24.92
N ALA A 184 54.58 -54.66 23.62
CA ALA A 184 55.22 -55.68 22.79
C ALA A 184 56.75 -55.54 22.76
N GLN A 185 57.26 -54.30 22.67
CA GLN A 185 58.70 -54.05 22.69
C GLN A 185 59.33 -54.31 24.06
N LYS A 186 58.63 -53.96 25.16
CA LYS A 186 59.04 -54.33 26.52
C LYS A 186 59.04 -55.86 26.73
N TYR A 187 58.04 -56.56 26.21
CA TYR A 187 57.98 -58.03 26.26
C TYR A 187 59.13 -58.68 25.49
N HIS A 188 59.45 -58.20 24.28
CA HIS A 188 60.61 -58.68 23.51
C HIS A 188 61.94 -58.40 24.22
N SER A 189 62.10 -57.21 24.81
CA SER A 189 63.31 -56.86 25.57
C SER A 189 63.49 -57.73 26.81
N ALA A 190 62.40 -58.04 27.53
CA ALA A 190 62.43 -58.94 28.69
C ALA A 190 62.78 -60.38 28.28
N ARG A 191 62.20 -60.88 27.18
CA ARG A 191 62.48 -62.23 26.64
C ARG A 191 63.95 -62.38 26.23
N ASN A 192 64.53 -61.36 25.60
CA ASN A 192 65.94 -61.37 25.22
C ASN A 192 66.87 -61.35 26.44
N GLY A 193 66.52 -60.62 27.50
CA GLY A 193 67.26 -60.61 28.76
C GLY A 193 67.29 -61.98 29.45
N VAL A 194 66.15 -62.68 29.48
CA VAL A 194 66.08 -64.04 30.04
C VAL A 194 66.90 -65.03 29.20
N ASN A 195 66.81 -64.98 27.86
CA ASN A 195 67.61 -65.83 26.99
C ASN A 195 69.11 -65.60 27.15
N HIS A 196 69.54 -64.34 27.36
CA HIS A 196 70.94 -64.03 27.65
C HIS A 196 71.39 -64.66 28.98
N TYR A 197 70.56 -64.61 30.02
CA TYR A 197 70.86 -65.24 31.30
C TYR A 197 70.96 -66.77 31.20
N ILE A 198 70.06 -67.40 30.44
CA ILE A 198 70.09 -68.86 30.19
C ILE A 198 71.37 -69.24 29.44
N ASN A 199 71.79 -68.47 28.43
CA ASN A 199 73.04 -68.73 27.70
C ASN A 199 74.28 -68.58 28.59
N ILE A 200 74.31 -67.59 29.50
CA ILE A 200 75.41 -67.45 30.47
C ILE A 200 75.46 -68.66 31.41
N PHE A 201 74.31 -69.09 31.97
CA PHE A 201 74.24 -70.26 32.84
C PHE A 201 74.62 -71.56 32.13
N GLY A 202 74.22 -71.74 30.87
CA GLY A 202 74.62 -72.86 30.02
C GLY A 202 76.13 -72.91 29.79
N ASN A 203 76.75 -71.75 29.50
CA ASN A 203 78.20 -71.65 29.35
C ASN A 203 78.96 -71.91 30.67
N TRP A 204 78.40 -71.50 31.82
CA TRP A 204 78.98 -71.78 33.13
C TRP A 204 78.98 -73.28 33.47
N LYS A 205 77.89 -74.00 33.16
CA LYS A 205 77.82 -75.46 33.30
C LYS A 205 78.81 -76.20 32.40
N ASN A 206 79.04 -75.71 31.18
CA ASN A 206 80.01 -76.31 30.27
C ASN A 206 81.47 -76.06 30.71
N ALA A 207 81.76 -74.88 31.27
CA ALA A 207 83.09 -74.54 31.78
C ALA A 207 83.49 -75.36 33.02
N THR A 208 82.51 -75.82 33.82
CA THR A 208 82.76 -76.64 35.02
C THR A 208 82.90 -78.14 34.74
N LEU A 209 82.62 -78.60 33.51
CA LEU A 209 82.80 -80.01 33.10
C LEU A 209 84.14 -80.28 32.38
N GLN A 210 84.99 -79.27 32.20
CA GLN A 210 86.33 -79.41 31.60
C GLN A 210 87.49 -79.38 32.61
N GLN A 211 87.19 -79.32 33.91
CA GLN A 211 88.17 -79.44 35.00
C GLN A 211 87.59 -80.35 36.09
N SER A 212 88.17 -81.56 36.21
CA SER A 212 87.94 -82.65 37.19
C SER A 212 86.71 -83.54 37.03
#